data_AF-A0A1B2I2Y9-F1
#
_entry.id   AF-A0A1B2I2Y9-F1
#
_cell.length_a   1.000
_cell.length_b   1.000
_cell.length_c   1.000
_cell.angle_alpha   90.00
_cell.angle_beta   90.00
_cell.angle_gamma   90.00
#
_symmetry.space_group_name_H-M   'P 1'
#
loop_
_entity.id
_entity.type
_entity.pdbx_description
1 polymer ?
#
loop_
_entity_poly.entity_id
_entity_poly.type
_entity_poly.pdbx_seq_one_letter_code
_entity_poly.pdbx_strand_id
1 'polypeptide(L)'
;MINSVLPYWDQNIDLDIAPWVPYGKDYSPVTVNRLYNPLLGSLAGLALEMKSEFLYLRSFQSGNVGTMARQNMIDPGRNGGLELGFTMVFSYSEMLEHSVLPLLHQYPGLMAGLTLCDIWSDNVLVDECKVLLLVNEDPFFNEAAFIESLYKSFQALSGRESSNLSFFAEKFGYRRFSISYETDNLTQMRITQALFDIELDATKDVLGPVPELKIPLLPSIG
;
A
#
# COMPACT_ATOMS: atom_id res chain seq x y z
N MET A 1 0.18 8.14 22.27
CA MET A 1 0.99 7.26 21.40
C MET A 1 0.07 6.15 20.94
N ILE A 2 -0.40 6.22 19.69
CA ILE A 2 -1.12 5.11 19.08
C ILE A 2 -0.01 4.24 18.50
N ASN A 3 0.27 3.10 19.14
CA ASN A 3 1.19 2.12 18.61
C ASN A 3 0.46 1.36 17.50
N SER A 4 1.00 1.35 16.28
CA SER A 4 0.48 0.48 15.23
C SER A 4 0.58 -0.97 15.66
N VAL A 5 -0.34 -1.80 15.16
CA VAL A 5 -0.39 -3.24 15.45
C VAL A 5 0.52 -4.01 14.49
N LEU A 6 0.67 -3.52 13.27
CA LEU A 6 1.53 -4.09 12.23
C LEU A 6 2.99 -3.67 12.42
N PRO A 7 3.94 -4.56 12.03
CA PRO A 7 5.36 -4.25 12.06
C PRO A 7 5.70 -3.18 11.03
N TYR A 8 6.73 -2.39 11.31
CA TYR A 8 7.36 -1.57 10.29
C TYR A 8 8.26 -2.44 9.42
N TRP A 9 8.51 -2.03 8.18
CA TRP A 9 9.42 -2.71 7.26
C TRP A 9 10.63 -1.84 6.95
N ASP A 10 11.76 -2.48 6.71
CA ASP A 10 13.09 -1.86 6.56
C ASP A 10 13.35 -1.25 5.17
N GLN A 11 12.42 -1.44 4.23
CA GLN A 11 12.53 -0.95 2.86
C GLN A 11 11.36 -0.05 2.51
N ASN A 12 11.67 1.12 1.97
CA ASN A 12 10.70 2.02 1.36
C ASN A 12 10.19 1.42 0.04
N ILE A 13 8.98 1.81 -0.35
CA ILE A 13 8.45 1.55 -1.68
C ILE A 13 8.67 2.80 -2.53
N ASP A 14 9.35 2.65 -3.65
CA ASP A 14 9.46 3.73 -4.63
C ASP A 14 8.41 3.56 -5.73
N LEU A 15 7.57 4.58 -5.92
CA LEU A 15 6.62 4.68 -7.03
C LEU A 15 7.02 5.81 -7.99
N ASP A 16 7.42 5.47 -9.21
CA ASP A 16 7.69 6.45 -10.25
C ASP A 16 6.41 6.83 -11.00
N ILE A 17 6.12 8.12 -11.10
CA ILE A 17 5.04 8.67 -11.92
C ILE A 17 5.59 9.29 -13.20
N ALA A 18 4.83 9.12 -14.28
CA ALA A 18 5.20 9.70 -15.55
C ALA A 18 5.02 11.24 -15.56
N PRO A 19 6.02 12.01 -16.03
CA PRO A 19 6.09 13.47 -15.84
C PRO A 19 5.11 14.27 -16.71
N TRP A 20 4.51 13.63 -17.71
CA TRP A 20 3.64 14.27 -18.70
C TRP A 20 2.19 14.49 -18.22
N VAL A 21 1.84 13.99 -17.03
CA VAL A 21 0.56 14.29 -16.39
C VAL A 21 0.84 14.74 -14.95
N PRO A 22 0.48 15.98 -14.57
CA PRO A 22 0.83 16.52 -13.26
C PRO A 22 0.36 15.65 -12.10
N TYR A 23 1.22 15.50 -11.10
CA TYR A 23 0.80 15.04 -9.78
C TYR A 23 -0.30 15.97 -9.25
N GLY A 24 -1.30 15.39 -8.60
CA GLY A 24 -2.52 16.06 -8.19
C GLY A 24 -3.57 16.28 -9.28
N LYS A 25 -3.46 15.73 -10.51
CA LYS A 25 -4.53 15.83 -11.54
C LYS A 25 -4.85 14.49 -12.22
N ASP A 26 -5.90 13.82 -11.77
CA ASP A 26 -6.47 12.65 -12.45
C ASP A 26 -7.97 12.85 -12.68
N TYR A 27 -8.48 12.28 -13.77
CA TYR A 27 -9.85 12.42 -14.21
C TYR A 27 -10.74 11.26 -13.77
N SER A 28 -10.21 10.09 -13.36
CA SER A 28 -10.99 8.91 -12.94
C SER A 28 -10.16 7.79 -12.26
N PRO A 29 -9.37 8.04 -11.21
CA PRO A 29 -8.41 7.07 -10.67
C PRO A 29 -9.07 5.82 -10.04
N VAL A 30 -10.30 5.90 -9.53
CA VAL A 30 -11.05 4.80 -8.92
C VAL A 30 -11.93 4.07 -9.93
N THR A 31 -12.59 4.81 -10.83
CA THR A 31 -13.47 4.27 -11.89
C THR A 31 -12.69 3.36 -12.84
N VAL A 32 -11.41 3.61 -13.02
CA VAL A 32 -10.54 2.78 -13.86
C VAL A 32 -10.31 1.40 -13.26
N ASN A 33 -10.22 1.30 -11.93
CA ASN A 33 -10.10 0.01 -11.28
C ASN A 33 -11.34 -0.86 -11.55
N ARG A 34 -12.52 -0.25 -11.76
CA ARG A 34 -13.75 -0.97 -12.16
C ARG A 34 -13.66 -1.57 -13.57
N LEU A 35 -12.86 -0.97 -14.47
CA LEU A 35 -12.67 -1.50 -15.83
C LEU A 35 -11.87 -2.80 -15.82
N TYR A 36 -10.98 -2.98 -14.83
CA TYR A 36 -10.25 -4.23 -14.60
C TYR A 36 -11.08 -5.24 -13.81
N ASN A 37 -11.58 -4.82 -12.64
CA ASN A 37 -12.40 -5.67 -11.78
C ASN A 37 -13.41 -4.80 -11.00
N PRO A 38 -14.74 -5.03 -11.15
CA PRO A 38 -15.76 -4.29 -10.41
C PRO A 38 -15.57 -4.31 -8.88
N LEU A 39 -15.03 -5.40 -8.33
CA LEU A 39 -14.72 -5.51 -6.91
C LEU A 39 -13.58 -4.56 -6.51
N LEU A 40 -12.52 -4.44 -7.31
CA LEU A 40 -11.40 -3.52 -7.01
C LEU A 40 -11.84 -2.07 -6.98
N GLY A 41 -12.72 -1.65 -7.89
CA GLY A 41 -13.25 -0.29 -7.85
C GLY A 41 -14.19 -0.04 -6.67
N SER A 42 -14.95 -1.05 -6.23
CA SER A 42 -15.76 -0.96 -5.02
C SER A 42 -14.89 -0.93 -3.75
N LEU A 43 -13.83 -1.73 -3.71
CA LEU A 43 -12.84 -1.80 -2.65
C LEU A 43 -12.08 -0.47 -2.51
N ALA A 44 -11.60 0.10 -3.61
CA ALA A 44 -10.96 1.41 -3.63
C ALA A 44 -11.89 2.52 -3.13
N GLY A 45 -13.19 2.41 -3.43
CA GLY A 45 -14.20 3.29 -2.85
C GLY A 45 -14.32 3.13 -1.33
N LEU A 46 -14.43 1.90 -0.83
CA LEU A 46 -14.52 1.64 0.61
C LEU A 46 -13.24 2.05 1.35
N ALA A 47 -12.05 1.91 0.75
CA ALA A 47 -10.81 2.42 1.32
C ALA A 47 -10.92 3.91 1.67
N LEU A 48 -11.53 4.72 0.79
CA LEU A 48 -11.75 6.16 1.03
C LEU A 48 -12.68 6.43 2.22
N GLU A 49 -13.69 5.57 2.43
CA GLU A 49 -14.56 5.66 3.62
C GLU A 49 -13.78 5.40 4.91
N MET A 50 -12.74 4.56 4.83
CA MET A 50 -11.84 4.26 5.93
C MET A 50 -10.67 5.24 6.02
N LYS A 51 -10.75 6.41 5.37
CA LYS A 51 -9.68 7.42 5.34
C LYS A 51 -8.36 6.86 4.80
N SER A 52 -8.44 6.08 3.73
CA SER A 52 -7.29 5.46 3.06
C SER A 52 -7.50 5.43 1.55
N GLU A 53 -6.45 5.16 0.79
CA GLU A 53 -6.45 5.14 -0.66
C GLU A 53 -5.81 3.85 -1.17
N PHE A 54 -6.46 3.21 -2.14
CA PHE A 54 -5.88 2.07 -2.85
C PHE A 54 -4.90 2.57 -3.90
N LEU A 55 -3.59 2.45 -3.63
CA LEU A 55 -2.55 3.05 -4.45
C LEU A 55 -2.14 2.14 -5.61
N TYR A 56 -1.89 0.87 -5.29
CA TYR A 56 -1.26 -0.06 -6.22
C TYR A 56 -1.55 -1.53 -5.89
N LEU A 57 -1.58 -2.37 -6.92
CA LEU A 57 -1.67 -3.81 -6.88
C LEU A 57 -0.80 -4.37 -8.01
N ARG A 58 0.06 -5.32 -7.68
CA ARG A 58 0.80 -6.18 -8.59
C ARG A 58 0.41 -7.62 -8.35
N SER A 59 0.12 -8.36 -9.41
CA SER A 59 0.07 -9.81 -9.35
C SER A 59 0.23 -10.43 -10.73
N PHE A 60 0.46 -11.74 -10.77
CA PHE A 60 0.42 -12.50 -12.02
C PHE A 60 -0.96 -12.53 -12.68
N GLN A 61 -2.04 -12.46 -11.91
CA GLN A 61 -3.41 -12.59 -12.41
C GLN A 61 -3.97 -11.26 -12.91
N SER A 62 -3.76 -10.18 -12.16
CA SER A 62 -4.30 -8.84 -12.45
C SER A 62 -3.29 -7.90 -13.11
N GLY A 63 -2.00 -8.28 -13.18
CA GLY A 63 -0.95 -7.40 -13.66
C GLY A 63 -0.74 -6.22 -12.72
N ASN A 64 -0.66 -5.01 -13.27
CA ASN A 64 -0.52 -3.77 -12.51
C ASN A 64 -1.84 -2.98 -12.52
N VAL A 65 -2.45 -2.81 -11.34
CA VAL A 65 -3.73 -2.09 -11.15
C VAL A 65 -3.62 -1.14 -9.96
N GLY A 66 -4.46 -0.10 -9.89
CA GLY A 66 -4.44 0.89 -8.82
C GLY A 66 -4.49 2.31 -9.36
N THR A 67 -4.70 3.26 -8.46
CA THR A 67 -4.78 4.70 -8.80
C THR A 67 -3.44 5.21 -9.37
N MET A 68 -2.32 4.63 -8.92
CA MET A 68 -0.97 4.99 -9.38
C MET A 68 -0.45 4.07 -10.51
N ALA A 69 -1.07 2.90 -10.74
CA ALA A 69 -0.56 1.88 -11.67
C ALA A 69 -0.43 2.32 -13.14
N ARG A 70 -1.20 3.31 -13.58
CA ARG A 70 -1.14 3.84 -14.97
C ARG A 70 0.15 4.57 -15.29
N GLN A 71 0.89 4.94 -14.25
CA GLN A 71 2.09 5.76 -14.36
C GLN A 71 3.33 5.07 -13.83
N ASN A 72 3.14 4.01 -13.04
CA ASN A 72 4.20 3.25 -12.41
C ASN A 72 4.91 2.35 -13.41
N MET A 73 6.17 2.68 -13.69
CA MET A 73 7.20 1.66 -13.88
C MET A 73 7.85 1.50 -12.51
N ILE A 74 7.58 0.40 -11.81
CA ILE A 74 8.38 0.08 -10.61
C ILE A 74 9.81 -0.09 -11.11
N ASP A 75 10.74 0.76 -10.69
CA ASP A 75 12.16 0.57 -10.98
C ASP A 75 12.63 -0.71 -10.26
N PRO A 76 12.94 -1.79 -11.00
CA PRO A 76 13.43 -3.03 -10.40
C PRO A 76 14.78 -2.82 -9.68
N GLY A 77 15.56 -1.80 -10.07
CA GLY A 77 16.84 -1.47 -9.44
C GLY A 77 16.69 -0.81 -8.07
N ARG A 78 15.62 -0.04 -7.84
CA ARG A 78 15.31 0.60 -6.54
C ARG A 78 14.50 -0.32 -5.63
N ASN A 79 13.63 -1.14 -6.21
CA ASN A 79 12.75 -2.06 -5.49
C ASN A 79 13.16 -3.53 -5.67
N GLY A 80 14.45 -3.84 -5.51
CA GLY A 80 15.08 -5.14 -5.82
C GLY A 80 14.57 -6.37 -5.03
N GLY A 81 13.47 -6.23 -4.28
CA GLY A 81 12.81 -7.30 -3.53
C GLY A 81 11.32 -7.49 -3.85
N LEU A 82 10.70 -6.75 -4.77
CA LEU A 82 9.24 -6.81 -5.03
C LEU A 82 8.85 -7.43 -6.40
N GLU A 83 9.72 -8.23 -7.01
CA GLU A 83 9.57 -8.62 -8.42
C GLU A 83 8.58 -9.76 -8.71
N LEU A 84 8.39 -10.72 -7.81
CA LEU A 84 7.56 -11.92 -8.02
C LEU A 84 6.52 -12.15 -6.91
N GLY A 85 5.23 -12.12 -7.24
CA GLY A 85 4.16 -12.50 -6.31
C GLY A 85 2.97 -11.56 -6.35
N PHE A 86 2.24 -11.49 -5.24
CA PHE A 86 1.16 -10.55 -4.98
C PHE A 86 1.67 -9.40 -4.11
N THR A 87 1.41 -8.16 -4.52
CA THR A 87 1.73 -6.96 -3.74
C THR A 87 0.57 -5.99 -3.83
N MET A 88 0.06 -5.53 -2.69
CA MET A 88 -1.04 -4.56 -2.64
C MET A 88 -0.71 -3.44 -1.66
N VAL A 89 -0.87 -2.19 -2.08
CA VAL A 89 -0.44 -0.99 -1.35
C VAL A 89 -1.65 -0.10 -1.09
N PHE A 90 -1.81 0.33 0.16
CA PHE A 90 -2.77 1.34 0.57
C PHE A 90 -2.09 2.47 1.33
N SER A 91 -2.60 3.70 1.24
CA SER A 91 -2.20 4.74 2.21
C SER A 91 -2.68 4.36 3.61
N TYR A 92 -1.91 4.72 4.64
CA TYR A 92 -2.16 4.22 5.98
C TYR A 92 -3.39 4.86 6.65
N SER A 93 -4.20 4.00 7.26
CA SER A 93 -5.25 4.36 8.20
C SER A 93 -5.36 3.28 9.26
N GLU A 94 -5.58 3.68 10.51
CA GLU A 94 -5.80 2.76 11.64
C GLU A 94 -7.01 1.85 11.38
N MET A 95 -8.08 2.37 10.75
CA MET A 95 -9.21 1.55 10.32
C MET A 95 -8.79 0.49 9.31
N LEU A 96 -8.00 0.87 8.30
CA LEU A 96 -7.57 -0.09 7.29
C LEU A 96 -6.67 -1.17 7.90
N GLU A 97 -5.72 -0.77 8.75
CA GLU A 97 -4.88 -1.70 9.50
C GLU A 97 -5.71 -2.75 10.25
N HIS A 98 -6.69 -2.32 11.04
CA HIS A 98 -7.57 -3.25 11.76
C HIS A 98 -8.41 -4.15 10.85
N SER A 99 -8.80 -3.67 9.67
CA SER A 99 -9.56 -4.49 8.69
C SER A 99 -8.73 -5.63 8.08
N VAL A 100 -7.40 -5.47 8.04
CA VAL A 100 -6.49 -6.42 7.41
C VAL A 100 -6.05 -7.53 8.39
N LEU A 101 -5.94 -7.23 9.68
CA LEU A 101 -5.44 -8.18 10.70
C LEU A 101 -6.12 -9.58 10.66
N PRO A 102 -7.46 -9.71 10.56
CA PRO A 102 -8.08 -11.02 10.51
C PRO A 102 -7.70 -11.84 9.27
N LEU A 103 -7.37 -11.17 8.17
CA LEU A 103 -7.05 -11.81 6.90
C LEU A 103 -5.65 -12.42 6.90
N LEU A 104 -4.73 -11.89 7.71
CA LEU A 104 -3.38 -12.45 7.88
C LEU A 104 -3.43 -13.87 8.45
N HIS A 105 -4.41 -14.16 9.29
CA HIS A 105 -4.63 -15.51 9.82
C HIS A 105 -5.39 -16.42 8.85
N GLN A 106 -6.22 -15.85 7.97
CA GLN A 106 -7.03 -16.60 7.01
C GLN A 106 -6.23 -17.05 5.78
N TYR A 107 -5.22 -16.27 5.38
CA TYR A 107 -4.43 -16.50 4.17
C TYR A 107 -2.97 -16.81 4.52
N PRO A 108 -2.57 -18.09 4.55
CA PRO A 108 -1.18 -18.48 4.81
C PRO A 108 -0.21 -17.82 3.82
N GLY A 109 0.91 -17.31 4.34
CA GLY A 109 1.93 -16.63 3.54
C GLY A 109 1.62 -15.17 3.21
N LEU A 110 0.43 -14.67 3.54
CA LEU A 110 0.13 -13.24 3.44
C LEU A 110 0.80 -12.50 4.58
N MET A 111 1.63 -11.52 4.24
CA MET A 111 2.32 -10.65 5.17
C MET A 111 1.80 -9.22 4.99
N ALA A 112 1.69 -8.50 6.11
CA ALA A 112 1.40 -7.07 6.10
C ALA A 112 2.42 -6.31 6.94
N GLY A 113 2.76 -5.11 6.49
CA GLY A 113 3.64 -4.21 7.21
C GLY A 113 3.40 -2.77 6.84
N LEU A 114 4.02 -1.89 7.60
CA LEU A 114 3.97 -0.46 7.41
C LEU A 114 5.31 0.02 6.88
N THR A 115 5.29 0.79 5.80
CA THR A 115 6.50 1.36 5.21
C THR A 115 6.24 2.77 4.67
N LEU A 116 7.30 3.48 4.33
CA LEU A 116 7.22 4.72 3.59
C LEU A 116 7.08 4.42 2.10
N CYS A 117 6.23 5.18 1.44
CA CYS A 117 6.12 5.19 -0.01
C CYS A 117 6.61 6.55 -0.52
N ASP A 118 7.72 6.52 -1.23
CA ASP A 118 8.32 7.68 -1.88
C ASP A 118 7.78 7.76 -3.32
N ILE A 119 7.22 8.92 -3.70
CA ILE A 119 6.61 9.14 -5.02
C ILE A 119 7.52 10.05 -5.83
N TRP A 120 8.05 9.52 -6.94
CA TRP A 120 9.08 10.15 -7.74
C TRP A 120 8.55 10.56 -9.11
N SER A 121 8.92 11.74 -9.59
CA SER A 121 8.77 12.12 -11.00
C SER A 121 10.16 12.34 -11.57
N ASP A 122 10.57 11.46 -12.48
CA ASP A 122 11.94 11.35 -12.99
C ASP A 122 12.95 11.14 -11.85
N ASN A 123 13.58 12.21 -11.35
CA ASN A 123 14.55 12.18 -10.25
C ASN A 123 14.19 13.16 -9.12
N VAL A 124 12.94 13.62 -9.11
CA VAL A 124 12.44 14.56 -8.10
C VAL A 124 11.45 13.82 -7.22
N LEU A 125 11.71 13.80 -5.91
CA LEU A 125 10.74 13.35 -4.92
C LEU A 125 9.60 14.37 -4.86
N VAL A 126 8.40 13.94 -5.23
CA VAL A 126 7.22 14.81 -5.34
C VAL A 126 6.34 14.68 -4.10
N ASP A 127 6.29 13.48 -3.51
CA ASP A 127 5.50 13.22 -2.32
C ASP A 127 6.06 12.02 -1.54
N GLU A 128 5.66 11.91 -0.28
CA GLU A 128 6.00 10.82 0.62
C GLU A 128 4.79 10.54 1.51
N CYS A 129 4.42 9.27 1.65
CA CYS A 129 3.30 8.89 2.52
C CYS A 129 3.57 7.58 3.26
N LYS A 130 2.99 7.44 4.45
CA LYS A 130 2.95 6.16 5.15
C LYS A 130 1.96 5.23 4.46
N VAL A 131 2.39 4.01 4.17
CA VAL A 131 1.57 3.00 3.51
C VAL A 131 1.46 1.72 4.33
N LEU A 132 0.34 1.03 4.14
CA LEU A 132 0.17 -0.37 4.50
C LEU A 132 0.45 -1.21 3.25
N LEU A 133 1.44 -2.08 3.35
CA LEU A 133 1.84 -2.99 2.30
C LEU A 133 1.39 -4.42 2.64
N LEU A 134 0.80 -5.08 1.66
CA LEU A 134 0.41 -6.50 1.70
C LEU A 134 1.22 -7.26 0.66
N VAL A 135 1.91 -8.33 1.08
CA VAL A 135 2.75 -9.14 0.19
C VAL A 135 2.43 -10.62 0.39
N ASN A 136 2.37 -11.36 -0.70
CA ASN A 136 2.43 -12.81 -0.68
C ASN A 136 3.38 -13.27 -1.80
N GLU A 137 4.34 -14.12 -1.47
CA GLU A 137 5.37 -14.57 -2.40
C GLU A 137 4.85 -15.62 -3.41
N ASP A 138 3.74 -16.28 -3.11
CA ASP A 138 3.19 -17.34 -3.95
C ASP A 138 2.65 -16.76 -5.27
N PRO A 139 3.25 -17.10 -6.44
CA PRO A 139 2.76 -16.66 -7.74
C PRO A 139 1.34 -17.15 -8.05
N PHE A 140 0.89 -18.22 -7.38
CA PHE A 140 -0.42 -18.83 -7.54
C PHE A 140 -1.40 -18.44 -6.42
N PHE A 141 -1.06 -17.41 -5.62
CA PHE A 141 -1.94 -16.87 -4.60
C PHE A 141 -3.35 -16.63 -5.16
N ASN A 142 -4.37 -17.10 -4.42
CA ASN A 142 -5.77 -16.94 -4.83
C ASN A 142 -6.24 -15.51 -4.55
N GLU A 143 -5.78 -14.60 -5.40
CA GLU A 143 -6.07 -13.18 -5.35
C GLU A 143 -7.58 -12.90 -5.36
N ALA A 144 -8.36 -13.60 -6.18
CA ALA A 144 -9.79 -13.36 -6.29
C ALA A 144 -10.52 -13.60 -4.95
N ALA A 145 -10.22 -14.72 -4.29
CA ALA A 145 -10.79 -15.04 -2.97
C ALA A 145 -10.33 -14.04 -1.89
N PHE A 146 -9.06 -13.63 -1.95
CA PHE A 146 -8.49 -12.63 -1.05
C PHE A 146 -9.18 -11.28 -1.21
N ILE A 147 -9.30 -10.75 -2.44
CA ILE A 147 -9.97 -9.47 -2.72
C ILE A 147 -11.42 -9.51 -2.26
N GLU A 148 -12.13 -10.61 -2.48
CA GLU A 148 -13.51 -10.75 -1.99
C GLU A 148 -13.60 -10.71 -0.46
N SER A 149 -12.65 -11.37 0.23
CA SER A 149 -12.59 -11.37 1.70
C SER A 149 -12.20 -9.99 2.25
N LEU A 150 -11.24 -9.32 1.61
CA LEU A 150 -10.83 -7.96 1.94
C LEU A 150 -11.97 -6.97 1.75
N TYR A 151 -12.70 -7.08 0.64
CA TYR A 151 -13.90 -6.27 0.38
C TYR A 151 -14.96 -6.46 1.48
N LYS A 152 -15.26 -7.69 1.89
CA LYS A 152 -16.19 -7.98 2.99
C LYS A 152 -15.70 -7.41 4.32
N SER A 153 -14.39 -7.48 4.60
CA SER A 153 -13.81 -6.86 5.80
C SER A 153 -13.98 -5.34 5.79
N PHE A 154 -13.75 -4.69 4.65
CA PHE A 154 -13.93 -3.25 4.49
C PHE A 154 -15.40 -2.85 4.67
N GLN A 155 -16.35 -3.64 4.14
CA GLN A 155 -17.78 -3.40 4.36
C GLN A 155 -18.15 -3.49 5.85
N ALA A 156 -17.66 -4.52 6.55
CA ALA A 156 -17.94 -4.73 7.96
C ALA A 156 -17.40 -3.57 8.81
N LEU A 157 -16.19 -3.07 8.54
CA LEU A 157 -15.57 -2.02 9.34
C LEU A 157 -16.06 -0.61 8.98
N SER A 158 -16.28 -0.33 7.69
CA SER A 158 -16.83 0.96 7.24
C SER A 158 -18.33 1.11 7.54
N GLY A 159 -19.04 0.00 7.78
CA GLY A 159 -20.49 -0.03 7.95
C GLY A 159 -21.26 0.32 6.68
N ARG A 160 -20.62 0.24 5.51
CA ARG A 160 -21.21 0.59 4.21
C ARG A 160 -21.08 -0.56 3.22
N GLU A 161 -22.14 -0.80 2.45
CA GLU A 161 -22.10 -1.75 1.33
C GLU A 161 -21.36 -1.18 0.11
N SER A 162 -21.42 0.14 -0.08
CA SER A 162 -20.79 0.84 -1.20
C SER A 162 -20.36 2.27 -0.81
N SER A 163 -19.37 2.81 -1.51
CA SER A 163 -18.88 4.18 -1.28
C SER A 163 -19.33 5.14 -2.36
N ASN A 164 -19.97 6.24 -1.94
CA ASN A 164 -20.24 7.39 -2.80
C ASN A 164 -19.09 8.40 -2.80
N LEU A 165 -18.17 8.34 -1.83
CA LEU A 165 -16.99 9.23 -1.77
C LEU A 165 -16.08 9.05 -2.99
N SER A 166 -15.99 7.83 -3.52
CA SER A 166 -15.33 7.55 -4.80
C SER A 166 -15.86 8.48 -5.90
N PHE A 167 -17.17 8.46 -6.16
CA PHE A 167 -17.82 9.31 -7.14
C PHE A 167 -17.58 10.81 -6.89
N PHE A 168 -17.73 11.28 -5.64
CA PHE A 168 -17.60 12.70 -5.33
C PHE A 168 -16.19 13.23 -5.58
N ALA A 169 -15.16 12.59 -5.07
CA ALA A 169 -13.81 13.11 -5.29
C ALA A 169 -13.13 12.61 -6.57
N GLU A 170 -13.85 11.91 -7.46
CA GLU A 170 -13.51 11.89 -8.90
C GLU A 170 -14.17 13.04 -9.67
N LYS A 171 -15.42 13.38 -9.33
CA LYS A 171 -16.18 14.45 -9.99
C LYS A 171 -15.71 15.86 -9.61
N PHE A 172 -15.28 16.04 -8.37
CA PHE A 172 -15.03 17.36 -7.79
C PHE A 172 -13.61 17.52 -7.20
N GLY A 173 -12.84 16.43 -7.09
CA GLY A 173 -11.49 16.42 -6.52
C GLY A 173 -10.48 15.93 -7.55
N TYR A 174 -9.37 16.64 -7.70
CA TYR A 174 -8.28 16.20 -8.55
C TYR A 174 -7.46 15.16 -7.78
N ARG A 175 -7.75 13.87 -7.98
CA ARG A 175 -7.19 12.79 -7.15
C ARG A 175 -5.94 12.18 -7.77
N ARG A 176 -4.81 12.79 -7.47
CA ARG A 176 -3.51 12.21 -7.81
C ARG A 176 -2.45 12.61 -6.81
N PHE A 177 -2.81 12.61 -5.53
CA PHE A 177 -1.88 12.81 -4.44
C PHE A 177 -2.31 11.96 -3.25
N SER A 178 -1.35 11.50 -2.44
CA SER A 178 -1.66 10.86 -1.17
C SER A 178 -2.36 11.86 -0.27
N ILE A 179 -3.59 11.55 0.14
CA ILE A 179 -4.26 12.37 1.14
C ILE A 179 -3.55 12.13 2.47
N SER A 180 -2.88 13.16 2.98
CA SER A 180 -2.33 13.15 4.34
C SER A 180 -3.48 13.13 5.35
N TYR A 181 -3.93 11.93 5.71
CA TYR A 181 -4.90 11.75 6.78
C TYR A 181 -4.23 12.02 8.13
N GLU A 182 -5.01 12.34 9.17
CA GLU A 182 -4.49 12.61 10.53
C GLU A 182 -3.62 11.47 11.10
N THR A 183 -3.73 10.27 10.53
CA THR A 183 -3.00 9.05 10.86
C THR A 183 -1.61 8.95 10.19
N ASP A 184 -1.29 9.85 9.27
CA ASP A 184 -0.06 9.86 8.48
C ASP A 184 1.06 10.62 9.21
N ASN A 185 1.65 10.00 10.23
CA ASN A 185 2.79 10.55 10.97
C ASN A 185 4.12 10.10 10.37
N LEU A 186 4.53 10.76 9.29
CA LEU A 186 5.81 10.54 8.61
C LEU A 186 7.02 10.73 9.54
N THR A 187 6.96 11.72 10.43
CA THR A 187 8.05 12.00 11.37
C THR A 187 8.32 10.81 12.27
N GLN A 188 7.29 10.14 12.76
CA GLN A 188 7.45 8.94 13.59
C GLN A 188 8.11 7.80 12.80
N MET A 189 7.71 7.58 11.56
CA MET A 189 8.32 6.56 10.70
C MET A 189 9.80 6.85 10.41
N ARG A 190 10.12 8.09 10.03
CA ARG A 190 11.51 8.51 9.79
C ARG A 190 12.39 8.40 11.04
N ILE A 191 11.83 8.64 12.23
CA ILE A 191 12.53 8.41 13.50
C ILE A 191 12.80 6.91 13.70
N THR A 192 11.82 6.04 13.48
CA THR A 192 12.01 4.58 13.60
C THR A 192 13.08 4.08 12.64
N GLN A 193 13.03 4.51 11.37
CA GLN A 193 14.01 4.14 10.34
C GLN A 193 15.42 4.64 10.71
N ALA A 194 15.55 5.90 11.15
CA ALA A 194 16.83 6.44 11.59
C ALA A 194 17.38 5.72 12.82
N LEU A 195 16.52 5.30 13.75
CA LEU A 195 16.95 4.49 14.90
C LEU A 195 17.49 3.13 14.44
N PHE A 196 16.82 2.47 13.49
CA PHE A 196 17.27 1.21 12.92
C PHE A 196 18.61 1.33 12.18
N ASP A 197 18.79 2.37 11.35
CA ASP A 197 20.03 2.61 10.61
C ASP A 197 21.24 2.86 11.54
N ILE A 198 20.99 3.38 12.74
CA ILE A 198 22.00 3.64 13.77
C ILE A 198 22.29 2.37 14.59
N GLU A 199 21.39 1.37 14.61
CA GLU A 199 21.57 0.13 15.36
C GLU A 199 22.69 -0.74 14.78
N LEU A 200 23.77 -0.89 15.55
CA LEU A 200 24.83 -1.86 15.26
C LEU A 200 24.26 -3.29 15.35
N ASP A 201 24.67 -4.19 14.44
CA ASP A 201 24.21 -5.58 14.42
C ASP A 201 24.39 -6.31 15.75
N ALA A 202 25.41 -5.94 16.53
CA ALA A 202 25.71 -6.52 17.85
C ALA A 202 24.74 -6.10 18.98
N THR A 203 23.93 -5.05 18.76
CA THR A 203 22.97 -4.53 19.76
C THR A 203 21.52 -4.94 19.52
N LYS A 204 21.22 -5.56 18.36
CA LYS A 204 19.87 -6.00 17.96
C LYS A 204 19.27 -7.04 18.92
N ASP A 205 20.09 -7.91 19.52
CA ASP A 205 19.63 -8.94 20.45
C ASP A 205 19.32 -8.41 21.87
N VAL A 206 19.77 -7.19 22.22
CA VAL A 206 19.71 -6.64 23.58
C VAL A 206 18.52 -5.68 23.77
N LEU A 207 18.03 -5.05 22.70
CA LEU A 207 17.02 -3.98 22.77
C LEU A 207 15.55 -4.46 22.68
N GLY A 208 15.30 -5.78 22.59
CA GLY A 208 13.94 -6.30 22.42
C GLY A 208 13.51 -6.36 20.95
N PRO A 209 12.28 -6.81 20.64
CA PRO A 209 11.92 -7.26 19.30
C PRO A 209 12.19 -6.19 18.24
N VAL A 210 12.81 -6.62 17.14
CA VAL A 210 13.25 -5.79 16.01
C VAL A 210 12.07 -4.91 15.53
N PRO A 211 12.22 -3.57 15.45
CA PRO A 211 11.13 -2.68 15.03
C PRO A 211 10.73 -2.89 13.57
N GLU A 212 11.69 -3.32 12.75
CA GLU A 212 11.53 -3.45 11.30
C GLU A 212 11.81 -4.89 10.85
N LEU A 213 10.80 -5.53 10.23
CA LEU A 213 10.98 -6.82 9.58
C LEU A 213 11.52 -6.61 8.17
N LYS A 214 12.48 -7.44 7.76
CA LYS A 214 12.94 -7.46 6.38
C LYS A 214 11.75 -7.69 5.46
N ILE A 215 11.55 -6.81 4.46
CA ILE A 215 10.63 -7.14 3.37
C ILE A 215 11.10 -8.46 2.77
N PRO A 216 10.20 -9.44 2.59
CA PRO A 216 10.53 -10.69 1.95
C PRO A 216 11.09 -10.40 0.55
N LEU A 217 12.35 -10.80 0.32
CA LEU A 217 13.00 -10.62 -0.97
C LEU A 217 12.34 -11.59 -1.96
N LEU A 218 11.48 -11.06 -2.83
CA LEU A 218 10.90 -11.85 -3.90
C LEU A 218 12.03 -12.31 -4.83
N PRO A 219 12.08 -13.59 -5.21
CA PRO A 219 13.17 -14.10 -6.02
C PRO A 219 13.26 -13.35 -7.35
N SER A 220 14.40 -12.76 -7.67
CA SER A 220 14.64 -12.16 -8.99
C SER A 220 14.92 -13.25 -10.01
N ILE A 221 14.29 -13.17 -11.18
CA ILE A 221 14.63 -14.04 -12.31
C ILE A 221 15.88 -13.44 -12.95
N GLY A 222 17.03 -14.08 -12.74
CA GLY A 222 18.30 -13.76 -13.38
C GLY A 222 18.34 -14.05 -14.88
#